data_AF-A0A8C9G2F8-F1
#
_entry.id   AF-A0A8C9G2F8-F1
#
_cell.length_a   1.000
_cell.length_b   1.000
_cell.length_c   1.000
_cell.angle_alpha   90.00
_cell.angle_beta   90.00
_cell.angle_gamma   90.00
#
_symmetry.space_group_name_H-M   'P 1'
#
loop_
_entity.id
_entity.type
_entity.pdbx_description
1 polymer ?
#
loop_
_entity_poly.entity_id
_entity_poly.type
_entity_poly.pdbx_seq_one_letter_code
_entity_poly.pdbx_strand_id
1 'polypeptide(L)' 'MQPQILEVNFNPDCDRACKYHPTFFNDVFSTLFLDEADNCHVTCIV' A
#
# COMPACT_ATOMS: atom_id res chain seq x y z
N MET A 1 -13.06 -9.72 -17.15
CA MET A 1 -12.76 -8.28 -17.06
C MET A 1 -11.30 -8.15 -16.66
N GLN A 2 -10.47 -7.40 -17.38
CA GLN A 2 -9.03 -7.24 -17.10
C GLN A 2 -8.77 -5.82 -16.56
N PRO A 3 -8.09 -5.65 -15.41
CA PRO A 3 -7.77 -4.33 -14.88
C PRO A 3 -6.84 -3.57 -15.84
N GLN A 4 -6.99 -2.26 -15.93
CA GLN A 4 -6.16 -1.35 -16.73
C GLN A 4 -5.61 -0.26 -15.81
N ILE A 5 -4.34 0.09 -15.98
CA ILE A 5 -3.71 1.18 -15.23
C ILE A 5 -4.18 2.51 -15.82
N LEU A 6 -4.67 3.42 -14.96
CA LEU A 6 -5.14 4.74 -15.37
C LEU A 6 -4.14 5.84 -15.06
N GLU A 7 -3.53 5.78 -13.87
CA GLU A 7 -2.54 6.74 -13.41
C GLU A 7 -1.55 6.08 -12.45
N VAL A 8 -0.38 6.68 -12.32
CA VAL A 8 0.61 6.35 -11.28
C VAL A 8 1.00 7.67 -10.64
N ASN A 9 0.89 7.75 -9.32
CA ASN A 9 1.26 8.91 -8.54
C ASN A 9 2.40 8.55 -7.58
N PHE A 10 3.23 9.55 -7.25
CA PHE A 10 4.26 9.37 -6.23
C PHE A 10 3.66 9.43 -4.82
N ASN A 11 2.74 10.38 -4.60
CA ASN A 11 1.97 10.52 -3.36
C ASN A 11 0.48 10.38 -3.68
N PRO A 12 -0.13 9.19 -3.47
CA PRO A 12 -1.58 9.04 -3.56
C PRO A 12 -2.29 9.80 -2.44
N ASP A 13 -3.62 9.83 -2.49
CA ASP A 13 -4.48 10.34 -1.42
C ASP A 13 -4.38 9.45 -0.16
N CYS A 14 -3.37 9.74 0.67
CA CYS A 14 -3.12 9.01 1.90
C CYS A 14 -4.15 9.29 2.99
N ASP A 15 -4.80 10.46 2.99
CA ASP A 15 -5.87 10.78 3.96
C ASP A 15 -7.06 9.83 3.75
N ARG A 16 -7.42 9.59 2.49
CA ARG A 16 -8.44 8.60 2.14
C ARG A 16 -7.99 7.18 2.44
N ALA A 17 -6.73 6.84 2.15
CA ALA A 17 -6.19 5.52 2.48
C ALA A 17 -6.30 5.22 3.99
N CYS A 18 -5.86 6.15 4.84
CA CYS A 18 -5.95 6.04 6.30
C CYS A 18 -7.39 5.99 6.82
N LYS A 19 -8.35 6.64 6.14
CA LYS A 19 -9.77 6.58 6.50
C LYS A 19 -10.35 5.17 6.36
N TYR A 20 -9.93 4.42 5.35
CA TYR A 20 -10.43 3.06 5.09
C TYR A 20 -9.52 1.96 5.67
N HIS A 21 -8.23 2.26 5.79
CA HIS A 21 -7.19 1.36 6.30
C HIS A 21 -6.35 2.11 7.35
N PRO A 22 -6.76 2.10 8.64
CA PRO A 22 -6.09 2.88 9.68
C PRO A 22 -4.59 2.54 9.87
N THR A 23 -4.16 1.35 9.46
CA THR A 23 -2.76 0.89 9.53
C THR A 23 -1.96 1.17 8.26
N PHE A 24 -2.54 1.82 7.24
CA PHE A 24 -1.94 1.98 5.90
C PHE A 24 -0.48 2.44 5.93
N PHE A 25 -0.18 3.52 6.65
CA PHE A 25 1.21 4.00 6.73
C PHE A 25 2.12 3.00 7.42
N ASN A 26 1.68 2.37 8.51
CA ASN A 26 2.49 1.39 9.23
C ASN A 26 2.84 0.22 8.30
N ASP A 27 1.86 -0.29 7.57
CA ASP A 27 2.05 -1.39 6.62
C ASP A 27 3.07 -1.00 5.53
N VAL A 28 2.95 0.20 4.97
CA VAL A 28 3.91 0.73 3.98
C VAL A 28 5.32 0.85 4.56
N PHE A 29 5.47 1.42 5.77
CA PHE A 29 6.79 1.63 6.37
C PHE A 29 7.46 0.31 6.80
N SER A 30 6.70 -0.60 7.40
CA SER A 30 7.19 -1.93 7.78
C SER A 30 7.69 -2.70 6.56
N THR A 31 6.93 -2.72 5.47
CA THR A 31 7.33 -3.43 4.25
C THR A 31 8.52 -2.76 3.55
N LEU A 32 8.52 -1.43 3.39
CA LEU A 32 9.56 -0.75 2.60
C LEU A 32 10.89 -0.55 3.33
N PHE A 33 10.89 -0.46 4.67
CA PHE A 33 12.09 -0.10 5.44
C PHE A 33 12.54 -1.17 6.44
N LEU A 34 11.64 -2.05 6.89
CA LEU A 34 11.96 -3.11 7.85
C LEU A 34 11.97 -4.50 7.21
N ASP A 35 11.57 -4.63 5.94
CA ASP A 35 11.37 -5.91 5.25
C ASP A 35 10.33 -6.81 5.96
N GLU A 36 9.39 -6.17 6.67
CA GLU A 36 8.30 -6.82 7.40
C GLU A 36 7.02 -6.72 6.56
N ALA A 37 6.74 -7.77 5.80
CA ALA A 37 5.53 -7.89 4.96
C ALA A 37 4.50 -8.89 5.54
N ASP A 38 4.85 -9.59 6.62
CA ASP A 38 3.99 -10.60 7.25
C ASP A 38 2.77 -9.94 7.89
N ASN A 39 1.58 -10.50 7.62
CA ASN A 39 0.30 -10.04 8.18
C ASN A 39 -0.10 -8.60 7.79
N CYS A 40 0.53 -8.01 6.77
CA CYS A 40 0.19 -6.71 6.19
C CYS A 40 -0.66 -6.84 4.91
N HIS A 41 -1.35 -5.77 4.52
CA HIS A 41 -2.16 -5.69 3.29
C HIS A 41 -1.29 -5.47 2.03
N VAL A 42 -0.24 -6.27 1.87
CA VAL A 42 0.75 -6.15 0.79
C VAL A 42 0.85 -7.46 0.01
N THR A 43 1.26 -7.38 -1.25
CA THR A 43 1.48 -8.55 -2.10
C THR A 43 2.85 -8.44 -2.74
N CYS A 44 3.74 -9.38 -2.41
CA CYS A 44 5.04 -9.46 -3.06
C CYS A 44 4.88 -9.90 -4.51
N ILE A 45 5.47 -9.13 -5.42
CA ILE A 45 5.55 -9.48 -6.83
C ILE A 45 6.86 -10.25 -7.02
N VAL A 46 6.75 -11.53 -7.41
CA VAL A 46 7.88 -12.41 -7.76
C VAL A 46 8.10 -12.43 -9.27
#